data_AF-A0A935AJ91-F1
#
_entry.id   AF-A0A935AJ91-F1
#
_cell.length_a   1.000
_cell.length_b   1.000
_cell.length_c   1.000
_cell.angle_alpha   90.00
_cell.angle_beta   90.00
_cell.angle_gamma   90.00
#
_symmetry.space_group_name_H-M   'P 1'
#
loop_
_entity.id
_entity.type
_entity.pdbx_description
1 polymer ?
#
loop_
_entity_poly.entity_id
_entity_poly.type
_entity_poly.pdbx_seq_one_letter_code
_entity_poly.pdbx_strand_id
1 'polypeptide(L)'
;MNISEHIKNLRKDKKLKVRQVASITSIDQALISKFENGNRIPTDEHIKALAICYDVPYDSLKKLQLVEMVYTMLHDEPLGYEALVAAEPRLEYIAKKSLSAHLATTIEIQSKLDHLDSLREKFHNLQKQKVFMHKKLMSILH
;
A
#
# COMPACT_ATOMS: atom_id res chain seq x y z
N MET A 1 -10.78 -14.10 -9.68
CA MET A 1 -9.63 -15.02 -9.81
C MET A 1 -8.82 -14.93 -8.54
N ASN A 2 -8.71 -16.04 -7.80
CA ASN A 2 -7.90 -16.13 -6.59
C ASN A 2 -6.44 -16.54 -6.93
N ILE A 3 -5.54 -16.50 -5.96
CA ILE A 3 -4.12 -16.82 -6.21
C ILE A 3 -3.92 -18.26 -6.69
N SER A 4 -4.69 -19.21 -6.16
CA SER A 4 -4.57 -20.64 -6.46
C SER A 4 -4.89 -20.96 -7.91
N GLU A 5 -6.03 -20.43 -8.39
CA GLU A 5 -6.43 -20.52 -9.79
C GLU A 5 -5.42 -19.82 -10.70
N HIS A 6 -4.92 -18.66 -10.29
CA HIS A 6 -3.94 -17.92 -11.07
C HIS A 6 -2.62 -18.68 -11.23
N ILE A 7 -2.05 -19.23 -10.16
CA ILE A 7 -0.83 -20.06 -10.20
C ILE A 7 -1.04 -21.28 -11.11
N LYS A 8 -2.20 -21.94 -11.00
CA LYS A 8 -2.55 -23.10 -11.82
C LYS A 8 -2.64 -22.74 -13.31
N ASN A 9 -3.18 -21.57 -13.63
CA ASN A 9 -3.25 -21.06 -15.00
C ASN A 9 -1.86 -20.73 -15.54
N LEU A 10 -1.04 -19.99 -14.80
CA LEU A 10 0.35 -19.69 -15.20
C LEU A 10 1.15 -20.97 -15.49
N ARG A 11 1.01 -22.01 -14.65
CA ARG A 11 1.65 -23.30 -14.90
C ARG A 11 1.18 -23.93 -16.20
N LYS A 12 -0.13 -23.93 -16.46
CA LYS A 12 -0.72 -24.51 -17.68
C LYS A 12 -0.31 -23.72 -18.93
N ASP A 13 -0.23 -22.41 -18.84
CA ASP A 13 0.19 -21.52 -19.94
C ASP A 13 1.64 -21.77 -20.31
N LYS A 14 2.52 -21.98 -19.32
CA LYS A 14 3.90 -22.43 -19.52
C LYS A 14 4.02 -23.92 -19.90
N LYS A 15 2.90 -24.65 -20.00
CA LYS A 15 2.82 -26.10 -20.31
C LYS A 15 3.67 -26.97 -19.38
N LEU A 16 3.82 -26.55 -18.12
CA LEU A 16 4.63 -27.27 -17.13
C LEU A 16 3.78 -28.27 -16.34
N LYS A 17 4.36 -29.44 -16.07
CA LYS A 17 3.84 -30.37 -15.06
C LYS A 17 4.22 -29.86 -13.66
N VAL A 18 3.41 -30.18 -12.65
CA VAL A 18 3.67 -29.81 -11.24
C VAL A 18 5.08 -30.23 -10.81
N ARG A 19 5.52 -31.44 -11.17
CA ARG A 19 6.88 -31.94 -10.90
C ARG A 19 8.00 -31.09 -11.51
N GLN A 20 7.75 -30.47 -12.66
CA GLN A 20 8.75 -29.62 -13.32
C GLN A 20 8.85 -28.28 -12.60
N VAL A 21 7.71 -27.69 -12.21
CA VAL A 21 7.70 -26.48 -11.37
C VAL A 21 8.43 -26.75 -10.06
N ALA A 22 8.12 -27.85 -9.38
CA ALA A 22 8.78 -28.25 -8.14
C ALA A 22 10.31 -28.31 -8.28
N SER A 23 10.78 -28.91 -9.38
CA SER A 23 12.21 -28.98 -9.70
C SER A 23 12.84 -27.62 -10.01
N ILE A 24 12.13 -26.70 -10.66
CA ILE A 24 12.64 -25.38 -11.04
C ILE A 24 12.70 -24.44 -9.83
N THR A 25 11.66 -24.48 -8.99
CA THR A 25 11.52 -23.57 -7.84
C THR A 25 12.13 -24.11 -6.56
N SER A 26 12.60 -25.36 -6.55
CA SER A 26 13.01 -26.09 -5.33
C SER A 26 11.90 -26.14 -4.26
N ILE A 27 10.64 -26.14 -4.70
CA ILE A 27 9.47 -26.25 -3.81
C ILE A 27 8.96 -27.68 -3.91
N ASP A 28 8.59 -28.27 -2.78
CA ASP A 28 7.99 -29.60 -2.76
C ASP A 28 6.76 -29.71 -3.68
N GLN A 29 6.65 -30.82 -4.42
CA GLN A 29 5.57 -31.04 -5.38
C GLN A 29 4.18 -31.05 -4.73
N ALA A 30 4.07 -31.58 -3.51
CA ALA A 30 2.81 -31.58 -2.77
C ALA A 30 2.45 -30.16 -2.29
N LEU A 31 3.44 -29.31 -1.96
CA LEU A 31 3.20 -27.89 -1.70
C LEU A 31 2.66 -27.16 -2.93
N ILE A 32 3.27 -27.31 -4.11
CA ILE A 32 2.74 -26.70 -5.35
C ILE A 32 1.29 -27.14 -5.59
N SER A 33 1.00 -28.43 -5.40
CA SER A 33 -0.36 -28.96 -5.55
C SER A 33 -1.34 -28.35 -4.54
N LYS A 34 -0.91 -28.14 -3.28
CA LYS A 34 -1.72 -27.47 -2.25
C LYS A 34 -1.96 -26.00 -2.59
N PHE A 35 -0.99 -25.31 -3.19
CA PHE A 35 -1.13 -23.93 -3.63
C PHE A 35 -2.17 -23.80 -4.75
N GLU A 36 -2.10 -24.66 -5.77
CA GLU A 36 -3.02 -24.65 -6.91
C GLU A 36 -4.47 -25.05 -6.57
N ASN A 37 -4.66 -25.74 -5.44
CA ASN A 37 -5.97 -26.18 -4.97
C ASN A 37 -6.55 -25.27 -3.86
N GLY A 38 -5.83 -24.23 -3.42
CA GLY A 38 -6.30 -23.34 -2.34
C GLY A 38 -6.14 -23.89 -0.93
N ASN A 39 -5.60 -25.09 -0.77
CA ASN A 39 -5.43 -25.73 0.54
C ASN A 39 -4.28 -25.11 1.35
N ARG A 40 -3.42 -24.29 0.72
CA ARG A 40 -2.34 -23.58 1.39
C ARG A 40 -1.99 -22.32 0.61
N ILE A 41 -1.77 -21.22 1.33
CA ILE A 41 -1.25 -19.97 0.73
C ILE A 41 0.28 -20.08 0.62
N PRO A 42 0.89 -19.76 -0.53
CA PRO A 42 2.35 -19.71 -0.66
C PRO A 42 2.98 -18.73 0.33
N THR A 43 4.25 -18.89 0.69
CA THR A 43 5.02 -17.90 1.48
C THR A 43 5.60 -16.84 0.55
N ASP A 44 6.13 -15.75 1.10
CA ASP A 44 6.82 -14.70 0.30
C ASP A 44 7.94 -15.26 -0.58
N GLU A 45 8.74 -16.16 -0.04
CA GLU A 45 9.82 -16.86 -0.75
C GLU A 45 9.27 -17.73 -1.89
N HIS A 46 8.16 -18.46 -1.65
CA HIS A 46 7.49 -19.20 -2.70
C HIS A 46 6.95 -18.28 -3.79
N ILE A 47 6.39 -17.11 -3.45
CA ILE A 47 5.92 -16.14 -4.43
C ILE A 47 7.07 -15.65 -5.31
N LYS A 48 8.23 -15.33 -4.73
CA LYS A 48 9.43 -14.94 -5.50
C LYS A 48 9.86 -16.04 -6.46
N ALA A 49 9.98 -17.27 -5.97
CA ALA A 49 10.40 -18.41 -6.79
C ALA A 49 9.39 -18.69 -7.93
N LEU A 50 8.09 -18.63 -7.65
CA LEU A 50 7.04 -18.83 -8.65
C LEU A 50 6.97 -17.68 -9.67
N ALA A 51 7.16 -16.43 -9.23
CA ALA A 51 7.22 -15.27 -10.12
C ALA A 51 8.35 -15.42 -11.16
N ILE A 52 9.54 -15.85 -10.70
CA ILE A 52 10.68 -16.14 -11.58
C ILE A 52 10.37 -17.33 -12.50
N CYS A 53 9.83 -18.44 -11.95
CA CYS A 53 9.51 -19.64 -12.74
C CYS A 53 8.49 -19.38 -13.86
N TYR A 54 7.50 -18.53 -13.61
CA TYR A 54 6.45 -18.22 -14.58
C TYR A 54 6.71 -16.94 -15.37
N ASP A 55 7.82 -16.25 -15.12
CA ASP A 55 8.19 -15.00 -15.81
C ASP A 55 7.07 -13.95 -15.71
N VAL A 56 6.64 -13.70 -14.47
CA VAL A 56 5.62 -12.69 -14.15
C VAL A 56 6.13 -11.72 -13.08
N PRO A 57 5.63 -10.48 -13.02
CA PRO A 57 6.03 -9.54 -11.99
C PRO A 57 5.71 -10.08 -10.60
N TYR A 58 6.69 -10.03 -9.69
CA TYR A 58 6.52 -10.45 -8.29
C TYR A 58 5.30 -9.78 -7.63
N ASP A 59 5.14 -8.46 -7.84
CA ASP A 59 4.05 -7.67 -7.27
C ASP A 59 2.66 -8.18 -7.69
N SER A 60 2.53 -8.75 -8.90
CA SER A 60 1.27 -9.29 -9.40
C SER A 60 0.81 -10.50 -8.57
N LEU A 61 1.71 -11.44 -8.31
CA LEU A 61 1.46 -12.59 -7.45
C LEU A 61 1.34 -12.19 -5.99
N LYS A 62 2.18 -11.26 -5.53
CA LYS A 62 2.17 -10.77 -4.15
C LYS A 62 0.85 -10.10 -3.79
N LYS A 63 0.29 -9.30 -4.69
CA LYS A 63 -1.03 -8.69 -4.51
C LYS A 63 -2.11 -9.75 -4.29
N LEU A 64 -2.14 -10.80 -5.13
CA LEU A 64 -3.10 -11.89 -4.98
C LEU A 64 -2.90 -12.68 -3.68
N GLN A 65 -1.65 -12.88 -3.25
CA GLN A 65 -1.33 -13.54 -1.98
C GLN A 65 -1.90 -12.74 -0.81
N LEU A 66 -1.70 -11.43 -0.79
CA LEU A 66 -2.19 -10.55 0.28
C LEU A 66 -3.73 -10.54 0.32
N VAL A 67 -4.39 -10.50 -0.84
CA VAL A 67 -5.86 -10.61 -0.93
C VAL A 67 -6.33 -11.93 -0.30
N GLU A 68 -5.70 -13.05 -0.65
CA GLU A 68 -6.05 -14.37 -0.09
C GLU A 68 -5.84 -14.43 1.43
N MET A 69 -4.75 -13.84 1.93
CA MET A 69 -4.48 -13.76 3.37
C MET A 69 -5.53 -12.94 4.12
N VAL A 70 -5.89 -11.77 3.59
CA VAL A 70 -6.91 -10.90 4.18
C VAL A 70 -8.28 -11.59 4.14
N TYR A 71 -8.64 -12.20 3.01
CA TYR A 71 -9.87 -12.98 2.89
C TYR A 71 -9.93 -14.11 3.92
N THR A 72 -8.89 -14.94 3.98
CA THR A 72 -8.83 -16.07 4.93
C THR A 72 -8.95 -15.60 6.37
N MET A 73 -8.36 -14.45 6.71
CA MET A 73 -8.42 -13.86 8.05
C MET A 73 -9.81 -13.32 8.42
N LEU A 74 -10.60 -12.84 7.46
CA LEU A 74 -11.79 -12.04 7.74
C LEU A 74 -13.11 -12.70 7.30
N HIS A 75 -13.10 -13.70 6.42
CA HIS A 75 -14.31 -14.20 5.78
C HIS A 75 -15.35 -14.81 6.74
N ASP A 76 -14.89 -15.46 7.81
CA ASP A 76 -15.75 -16.08 8.84
C ASP A 76 -15.92 -15.18 10.08
N GLU A 77 -15.29 -14.00 10.10
CA GLU A 77 -15.37 -13.06 11.21
C GLU A 77 -16.62 -12.18 11.08
N PRO A 78 -17.53 -12.16 12.07
CA PRO A 78 -18.76 -11.36 11.99
C PRO A 78 -18.53 -9.88 11.73
N LEU A 79 -17.40 -9.33 12.22
CA LEU A 79 -16.99 -7.95 12.04
C LEU A 79 -15.90 -7.77 10.96
N GLY A 80 -15.61 -8.82 10.18
CA GLY A 80 -14.49 -8.83 9.23
C GLY A 80 -14.57 -7.71 8.19
N TYR A 81 -15.76 -7.46 7.65
CA TYR A 81 -15.99 -6.36 6.71
C TYR A 81 -15.81 -4.98 7.36
N GLU A 82 -16.40 -4.76 8.54
CA GLU A 82 -16.27 -3.48 9.27
C GLU A 82 -14.82 -3.20 9.65
N ALA A 83 -14.08 -4.23 10.09
CA ALA A 83 -12.65 -4.13 10.39
C ALA A 83 -11.82 -3.77 9.15
N LEU A 84 -12.13 -4.36 7.98
CA LEU A 84 -11.46 -4.04 6.72
C LEU A 84 -11.66 -2.56 6.35
N VAL A 85 -12.89 -2.07 6.41
CA VAL A 85 -13.22 -0.65 6.13
C VAL A 85 -12.53 0.28 7.13
N ALA A 86 -12.51 -0.08 8.42
CA ALA A 86 -11.82 0.72 9.44
C ALA A 86 -10.30 0.74 9.27
N ALA A 87 -9.71 -0.29 8.66
CA ALA A 87 -8.27 -0.38 8.41
C ALA A 87 -7.81 0.42 7.18
N GLU A 88 -8.66 0.60 6.18
CA GLU A 88 -8.32 1.29 4.92
C GLU A 88 -7.74 2.70 5.13
N PRO A 89 -8.35 3.61 5.93
CA PRO A 89 -7.77 4.95 6.16
C PRO A 89 -6.38 4.90 6.81
N ARG A 90 -6.09 3.87 7.62
CA ARG A 90 -4.77 3.69 8.24
C ARG A 90 -3.72 3.29 7.21
N LEU A 91 -4.06 2.42 6.27
CA LEU A 91 -3.19 2.02 5.16
C LEU A 91 -2.90 3.22 4.23
N GLU A 92 -3.93 3.99 3.90
CA GLU A 92 -3.78 5.19 3.08
C GLU A 92 -2.88 6.24 3.75
N TYR A 93 -3.06 6.47 5.06
CA TYR A 93 -2.23 7.39 5.81
C TYR A 93 -0.75 6.98 5.81
N ILE A 94 -0.46 5.69 6.02
CA ILE A 94 0.92 5.17 5.99
C ILE A 94 1.54 5.37 4.60
N ALA A 95 0.80 5.08 3.53
CA ALA A 95 1.27 5.27 2.16
C ALA A 95 1.55 6.75 1.83
N LYS A 96 0.66 7.66 2.26
CA LYS A 96 0.85 9.12 2.11
C LYS A 96 2.04 9.61 2.93
N LYS A 97 2.23 9.08 4.15
CA LYS A 97 3.34 9.43 5.05
C LYS A 97 4.69 8.93 4.53
N SER A 98 4.76 7.72 3.96
CA SER A 98 5.99 7.23 3.35
C SER A 98 6.37 8.04 2.12
N LEU A 99 5.38 8.40 1.29
CA LEU A 99 5.58 9.28 0.14
C LEU A 99 6.05 10.68 0.56
N SER A 100 5.42 11.28 1.56
CA SER A 100 5.83 12.60 2.07
C SER A 100 7.21 12.57 2.73
N ALA A 101 7.59 11.49 3.41
CA ALA A 101 8.93 11.32 3.97
C ALA A 101 10.02 11.22 2.88
N HIS A 102 9.73 10.58 1.75
CA HIS A 102 10.63 10.55 0.58
C HIS A 102 10.67 11.87 -0.21
N LEU A 103 9.56 12.63 -0.25
CA LEU A 103 9.53 13.94 -0.89
C LEU A 103 10.16 15.04 -0.02
N ALA A 104 10.04 14.93 1.30
CA ALA A 104 10.68 15.83 2.27
C ALA A 104 12.22 15.77 2.22
N THR A 105 12.80 14.79 1.49
CA THR A 105 14.25 14.63 1.36
C THR A 105 14.87 15.37 0.17
N THR A 106 14.11 16.15 -0.60
CA THR A 106 14.69 17.01 -1.67
C THR A 106 14.84 18.45 -1.19
N ILE A 107 16.05 19.00 -1.27
CA ILE A 107 16.43 20.36 -0.82
C ILE A 107 15.47 21.45 -1.34
N GLU A 108 14.99 21.32 -2.57
CA GLU A 108 14.06 22.28 -3.19
C GLU A 108 12.65 22.26 -2.57
N ILE A 109 12.20 21.10 -2.09
CA ILE A 109 10.89 20.98 -1.43
C ILE A 109 10.95 21.60 -0.04
N GLN A 110 12.06 21.38 0.69
CA GLN A 110 12.27 22.01 2.00
C GLN A 110 12.32 23.54 1.88
N SER A 111 13.04 24.08 0.90
CA SER A 111 13.12 25.53 0.71
C SER A 111 11.77 26.16 0.34
N LYS A 112 10.94 25.45 -0.43
CA LYS A 112 9.55 25.87 -0.72
C LYS A 112 8.66 25.79 0.52
N LEU A 113 8.83 24.77 1.38
CA LEU A 113 8.10 24.65 2.64
C LEU A 113 8.43 25.81 3.58
N ASP A 114 9.72 26.09 3.78
CA ASP A 114 10.19 27.20 4.62
C ASP A 114 9.68 28.55 4.09
N HIS A 115 9.62 28.69 2.76
CA HIS A 115 9.04 29.88 2.14
C HIS A 115 7.54 30.02 2.43
N LEU A 116 6.76 28.95 2.33
CA LEU A 116 5.34 28.95 2.66
C LEU A 116 5.08 29.33 4.12
N ASP A 117 5.88 28.81 5.05
CA ASP A 117 5.78 29.17 6.47
C ASP A 117 6.07 30.66 6.69
N SER A 118 7.09 31.20 6.01
CA SER A 118 7.39 32.64 6.06
C SER A 118 6.24 33.52 5.53
N LEU A 119 5.55 33.06 4.48
CA LEU A 119 4.39 33.74 3.91
C LEU A 119 3.20 33.69 4.87
N ARG A 120 2.98 32.54 5.51
CA ARG A 120 1.91 32.35 6.49
C ARG A 120 2.07 33.31 7.68
N GLU A 121 3.28 33.44 8.21
CA GLU A 121 3.56 34.39 9.31
C GLU A 121 3.35 35.84 8.89
N LYS A 122 3.81 36.23 7.69
CA LYS A 122 3.54 37.57 7.14
C LYS A 122 2.04 37.82 7.02
N PHE A 123 1.28 36.87 6.49
CA PHE A 123 -0.16 37.00 6.35
C PHE A 123 -0.85 37.15 7.72
N HIS A 124 -0.46 36.34 8.71
CA HIS A 124 -1.02 36.40 10.05
C HIS A 124 -0.72 37.73 10.75
N ASN A 125 0.49 38.27 10.57
CA ASN A 125 0.86 39.58 11.08
C ASN A 125 0.08 40.72 10.40
N LEU A 126 -0.14 40.64 9.09
CA LEU A 126 -0.97 41.61 8.37
C LEU A 126 -2.43 41.57 8.85
N GLN A 127 -2.98 40.39 9.13
CA GLN A 127 -4.31 40.27 9.72
C GLN A 127 -4.38 40.90 11.11
N LYS A 128 -3.39 40.66 11.98
CA LYS A 128 -3.30 41.30 13.31
C LYS A 128 -3.21 42.82 13.21
N GLN A 129 -2.39 43.33 12.29
CA GLN A 129 -2.26 44.76 12.05
C GLN A 129 -3.57 45.37 11.55
N LYS A 130 -4.29 44.71 10.63
CA LYS A 130 -5.60 45.16 10.15
C LYS A 130 -6.62 45.27 11.28
N VAL A 131 -6.67 44.27 12.18
CA VAL A 131 -7.56 44.26 13.34
C VAL A 131 -7.19 45.39 14.33
N PHE A 132 -5.90 45.60 14.58
CA PHE A 132 -5.43 46.68 15.44
C PHE A 132 -5.75 48.07 14.87
N MET A 133 -5.51 48.28 13.58
CA MET A 133 -5.83 49.53 12.88
C MET A 133 -7.34 49.82 12.92
N HIS A 134 -8.17 48.79 12.73
CA HIS A 134 -9.62 48.93 12.83
C HIS A 134 -10.07 49.34 14.24
N LYS A 135 -9.53 48.73 15.29
CA LYS A 135 -9.81 49.11 16.70
C LYS A 135 -9.39 50.55 17.01
N LYS A 136 -8.22 50.98 16.54
CA LYS A 136 -7.70 52.35 16.72
C LYS A 136 -8.56 53.39 16.01
N LEU A 137 -9.07 53.07 14.81
CA LEU A 137 -10.02 53.94 14.11
C LEU A 137 -11.34 54.10 14.89
N MET A 138 -11.86 53.01 15.46
CA MET A 138 -13.09 53.05 16.24
C MET A 138 -12.97 53.82 17.57
N SER A 139 -11.78 53.88 18.16
CA SER A 139 -11.52 54.67 19.38
C SER A 139 -11.33 56.16 19.15
N ILE A 140 -11.11 56.60 17.91
CA ILE A 140 -10.99 58.02 17.53
C ILE A 140 -12.37 58.60 17.12
N LEU A 141 -13.32 57.74 16.77
CA LEU A 141 -14.68 58.10 16.36
C LEU A 141 -15.70 58.19 17.52
N HIS A 142 -15.24 58.02 18.77
CA HIS A 142 -15.99 58.28 20.01
C HIS A 142 -15.29 59.37 20.81
#